data_AF-A0A645C4H3-F1
#
_entry.id   AF-A0A645C4H3-F1
#
_cell.length_a   1.000
_cell.length_b   1.000
_cell.length_c   1.000
_cell.angle_alpha   90.00
_cell.angle_beta   90.00
_cell.angle_gamma   90.00
#
_symmetry.space_group_name_H-M   'P 1'
#
loop_
_entity.id
_entity.type
_entity.pdbx_description
1 polymer ?
#
loop_
_entity_poly.entity_id
_entity_poly.type
_entity_poly.pdbx_seq_one_letter_code
_entity_poly.pdbx_strand_id
1 'polypeptide(L)'
;MMSLFRRWSFLLLLFIAVLSILAPFSLSVSPNQEVAPPFSTPLWLKRNLPPTMKITLSENILKKNIAWPYNPPTQIHLSGEITLSVPSALVLETPTQKFVLHHLTVGKNTFDIDGRDLSFKQRLNFSPFAQIPSELFSEKGEYIFRVEPDFSAPPEMRGTITFDIKGGRWGLLGTDQRGRDIFSLFIAGIRVSLIVGISATLLASLLGLFFGLISGYAGGWTDTIIMRGVDILLSIPILPILMVLAAYWGKGLWQLVLILSLFSWMGTARTVRAMTLSLRDSSYIEGLRGLGAPTFYILWRHLLPETLPLLLANIALGVPGAILAEAGISFLGLSDPRIISWGRMLHEAHSFGAFTRGAWWMLLPPGLGITLLCLIFLDLGKFLEEQIDPQLKGALKQ
;
A
#
# COMPACT_ATOMS: atom_id res chain seq x y z
N MET A 1 -10.00 28.54 13.57
CA MET A 1 -10.53 27.18 13.30
C MET A 1 -11.36 27.08 12.02
N MET A 2 -12.36 27.95 11.76
CA MET A 2 -13.21 27.85 10.54
C MET A 2 -12.48 27.94 9.20
N SER A 3 -11.30 28.57 9.12
CA SER A 3 -10.50 28.60 7.89
C SER A 3 -9.74 27.30 7.60
N LEU A 4 -9.46 26.47 8.61
CA LEU A 4 -8.79 25.16 8.43
C LEU A 4 -9.71 24.19 7.68
N PHE A 5 -10.98 24.13 8.07
CA PHE A 5 -11.99 23.24 7.48
C PHE A 5 -12.35 23.58 6.03
N ARG A 6 -12.02 24.80 5.56
CA ARG A 6 -12.23 25.23 4.17
C ARG A 6 -11.05 24.91 3.25
N ARG A 7 -9.89 24.49 3.77
CA ARG A 7 -8.76 24.13 2.93
C ARG A 7 -8.95 22.74 2.32
N TRP A 8 -8.61 22.65 1.05
CA TRP A 8 -8.59 21.39 0.30
C TRP A 8 -7.70 20.34 0.95
N SER A 9 -6.53 20.70 1.47
CA SER A 9 -5.60 19.78 2.13
C SER A 9 -6.21 19.10 3.36
N PHE A 10 -7.02 19.81 4.15
CA PHE A 10 -7.70 19.23 5.31
C PHE A 10 -8.80 18.25 4.88
N LEU A 11 -9.61 18.64 3.89
CA LEU A 11 -10.66 17.77 3.35
C LEU A 11 -10.07 16.52 2.68
N LEU A 12 -8.96 16.66 1.96
CA LEU A 12 -8.23 15.56 1.36
C LEU A 12 -7.63 14.63 2.43
N LEU A 13 -7.04 15.17 3.50
CA LEU A 13 -6.56 14.37 4.62
C LEU A 13 -7.69 13.57 5.25
N LEU A 14 -8.84 14.21 5.50
CA LEU A 14 -10.01 13.55 6.09
C LEU A 14 -10.56 12.46 5.16
N PHE A 15 -10.63 12.73 3.87
CA PHE A 15 -11.02 11.74 2.87
C PHE A 15 -10.07 10.54 2.85
N ILE A 16 -8.76 10.76 2.87
CA ILE A 16 -7.74 9.69 2.91
C ILE A 16 -7.84 8.90 4.22
N ALA A 17 -8.05 9.58 5.36
CA ALA A 17 -8.22 8.92 6.65
C ALA A 17 -9.48 8.04 6.68
N VAL A 18 -10.61 8.55 6.19
CA VAL A 18 -11.85 7.77 6.06
C VAL A 18 -11.66 6.60 5.10
N LEU A 19 -11.02 6.82 3.96
CA LEU A 19 -10.70 5.77 3.00
C LEU A 19 -9.84 4.68 3.65
N SER A 20 -8.88 5.04 4.49
CA SER A 20 -8.02 4.07 5.18
C SER A 20 -8.76 3.17 6.18
N ILE A 21 -9.86 3.68 6.77
CA ILE A 21 -10.70 2.95 7.73
C ILE A 21 -11.71 2.07 6.99
N LEU A 22 -12.29 2.57 5.90
CA LEU A 22 -13.30 1.87 5.11
C LEU A 22 -12.72 0.84 4.13
N ALA A 23 -11.46 1.03 3.72
CA ALA A 23 -10.71 0.15 2.82
C ALA A 23 -10.92 -1.36 3.03
N PRO A 24 -10.73 -1.93 4.23
CA PRO A 24 -10.90 -3.37 4.44
C PRO A 24 -12.32 -3.87 4.17
N PHE A 25 -13.33 -2.99 4.20
CA PHE A 25 -14.74 -3.33 3.97
C PHE A 25 -15.20 -3.06 2.53
N SER A 26 -14.55 -2.12 1.83
CA SER A 26 -14.98 -1.68 0.49
C SER A 26 -14.26 -2.39 -0.66
N LEU A 27 -13.12 -3.04 -0.40
CA LEU A 27 -12.35 -3.72 -1.44
C LEU A 27 -13.05 -5.02 -1.88
N SER A 28 -13.26 -5.15 -3.19
CA SER A 28 -13.81 -6.36 -3.80
C SER A 28 -12.86 -7.56 -3.74
N VAL A 29 -11.57 -7.30 -3.54
CA VAL A 29 -10.49 -8.30 -3.53
C VAL A 29 -9.61 -8.06 -2.30
N SER A 30 -9.37 -9.14 -1.54
CA SER A 30 -8.43 -9.09 -0.41
C SER A 30 -7.01 -8.75 -0.90
N PRO A 31 -6.29 -7.81 -0.26
CA PRO A 31 -4.95 -7.38 -0.71
C PRO A 31 -3.91 -8.51 -0.83
N ASN A 32 -4.09 -9.62 -0.11
CA ASN A 32 -3.17 -10.76 -0.14
C ASN A 32 -3.58 -11.87 -1.11
N GLN A 33 -4.73 -11.75 -1.75
CA GLN A 33 -5.25 -12.76 -2.67
C GLN A 33 -4.62 -12.62 -4.06
N GLU A 34 -4.22 -13.74 -4.65
CA GLU A 34 -3.82 -13.80 -6.05
C GLU A 34 -5.07 -13.76 -6.94
N VAL A 35 -5.09 -12.84 -7.89
CA VAL A 35 -6.25 -12.57 -8.76
C VAL A 35 -5.97 -12.79 -10.23
N ALA A 36 -4.76 -12.49 -10.68
CA ALA A 36 -4.34 -12.59 -12.06
C ALA A 36 -2.83 -12.90 -12.13
N PRO A 37 -2.29 -13.25 -13.31
CA PRO A 37 -0.87 -13.53 -13.45
C PRO A 37 0.03 -12.43 -12.90
N PRO A 38 1.24 -12.78 -12.45
CA PRO A 38 2.27 -11.81 -12.11
C PRO A 38 2.49 -10.78 -13.21
N PHE A 39 2.68 -9.51 -12.84
CA PHE A 39 2.95 -8.40 -13.76
C PHE A 39 1.88 -8.19 -14.84
N SER A 40 0.62 -8.50 -14.55
CA SER A 40 -0.49 -8.17 -15.44
C SER A 40 -0.67 -6.66 -15.52
N THR A 41 -0.86 -6.14 -16.73
CA THR A 41 -1.00 -4.69 -16.93
C THR A 41 -2.39 -4.19 -16.54
N PRO A 42 -2.57 -2.89 -16.28
CA PRO A 42 -3.89 -2.32 -16.07
C PRO A 42 -4.86 -2.60 -17.23
N LEU A 43 -6.16 -2.71 -16.95
CA LEU A 43 -7.18 -3.00 -17.97
C LEU A 43 -7.23 -1.95 -19.09
N TRP A 44 -6.96 -0.69 -18.77
CA TRP A 44 -6.96 0.42 -19.71
C TRP A 44 -5.70 0.47 -20.60
N LEU A 45 -4.66 -0.32 -20.28
CA LEU A 45 -3.40 -0.40 -21.02
C LEU A 45 -3.38 -1.67 -21.90
N LYS A 46 -2.65 -1.65 -23.03
CA LYS A 46 -2.40 -2.81 -23.93
C LYS A 46 -3.67 -3.63 -24.26
N ARG A 47 -4.63 -3.00 -24.94
CA ARG A 47 -5.95 -3.60 -25.26
C ARG A 47 -5.91 -4.93 -26.03
N ASN A 48 -4.79 -5.25 -26.67
CA ASN A 48 -4.59 -6.48 -27.42
C ASN A 48 -4.44 -7.72 -26.53
N LEU A 49 -4.01 -7.57 -25.27
CA LEU A 49 -3.91 -8.70 -24.33
C LEU A 49 -5.30 -9.02 -23.76
N PRO A 50 -5.65 -10.28 -23.48
CA PRO A 50 -6.94 -10.58 -22.86
C PRO A 50 -6.95 -10.17 -21.37
N PRO A 51 -8.11 -9.73 -20.83
CA PRO A 51 -8.29 -9.65 -19.38
C PRO A 51 -8.36 -11.06 -18.77
N THR A 52 -7.99 -11.20 -17.51
CA THR A 52 -8.22 -12.46 -16.79
C THR A 52 -9.72 -12.69 -16.63
N MET A 53 -10.21 -13.85 -17.05
CA MET A 53 -11.64 -14.18 -17.09
C MET A 53 -11.90 -15.63 -16.70
N LYS A 54 -13.02 -15.87 -16.02
CA LYS A 54 -13.49 -17.21 -15.66
C LYS A 54 -14.75 -17.55 -16.43
N ILE A 55 -14.74 -18.74 -17.03
CA ILE A 55 -15.84 -19.25 -17.85
C ILE A 55 -16.37 -20.49 -17.17
N THR A 56 -17.56 -20.39 -16.59
CA THR A 56 -18.20 -21.52 -15.91
C THR A 56 -19.28 -22.14 -16.79
N LEU A 57 -19.24 -23.46 -16.92
CA LEU A 57 -20.32 -24.31 -17.40
C LEU A 57 -21.02 -24.94 -16.19
N SER A 58 -22.34 -24.99 -16.23
CA SER A 58 -23.20 -25.49 -15.16
C SER A 58 -24.29 -26.38 -15.74
N GLU A 59 -25.13 -26.95 -14.88
CA GLU A 59 -26.20 -27.91 -15.23
C GLU A 59 -27.07 -27.46 -16.42
N ASN A 60 -27.34 -26.16 -16.54
CA ASN A 60 -28.18 -25.58 -17.60
C ASN A 60 -27.38 -24.95 -18.75
N ILE A 61 -26.06 -24.87 -18.65
CA ILE A 61 -25.18 -24.18 -19.61
C ILE A 61 -24.05 -25.15 -19.99
N LEU A 62 -24.34 -26.02 -20.97
CA LEU A 62 -23.39 -27.00 -21.49
C LEU A 62 -22.50 -26.45 -22.61
N LYS A 63 -22.82 -25.27 -23.14
CA LYS A 63 -22.10 -24.61 -24.23
C LYS A 63 -22.01 -23.11 -23.96
N LYS A 64 -20.83 -22.53 -24.18
CA LYS A 64 -20.59 -21.08 -24.09
C LYS A 64 -19.71 -20.61 -25.25
N ASN A 65 -20.21 -19.63 -25.99
CA ASN A 65 -19.48 -18.98 -27.07
C ASN A 65 -18.67 -17.80 -26.51
N ILE A 66 -17.46 -17.63 -27.01
CA ILE A 66 -16.47 -16.68 -26.53
C ILE A 66 -15.90 -15.93 -27.73
N ALA A 67 -16.18 -14.64 -27.84
CA ALA A 67 -15.52 -13.80 -28.85
C ALA A 67 -14.08 -13.49 -28.40
N TRP A 68 -13.10 -13.84 -29.23
CA TRP A 68 -11.68 -13.72 -28.91
C TRP A 68 -10.94 -12.79 -29.88
N PRO A 69 -10.94 -11.46 -29.63
CA PRO A 69 -10.19 -10.49 -30.42
C PRO A 69 -8.72 -10.32 -29.97
N TYR A 70 -8.31 -11.07 -28.94
CA TYR A 70 -7.06 -10.85 -28.20
C TYR A 70 -5.92 -11.70 -28.74
N ASN A 71 -4.70 -11.34 -28.35
CA ASN A 71 -3.54 -12.22 -28.45
C ASN A 71 -3.69 -13.40 -27.46
N PRO A 72 -2.90 -14.47 -27.62
CA PRO A 72 -2.92 -15.60 -26.69
C PRO A 72 -2.83 -15.18 -25.21
N PRO A 73 -3.58 -15.84 -24.31
CA PRO A 73 -3.47 -15.60 -22.89
C PRO A 73 -2.12 -16.10 -22.36
N THR A 74 -1.76 -15.73 -21.13
CA THR A 74 -0.49 -16.15 -20.54
C THR A 74 -0.56 -17.57 -20.00
N GLN A 75 -1.70 -17.95 -19.43
CA GLN A 75 -1.93 -19.28 -18.90
C GLN A 75 -3.42 -19.63 -18.97
N ILE A 76 -3.70 -20.93 -18.96
CA ILE A 76 -5.06 -21.44 -18.81
C ILE A 76 -5.08 -22.46 -17.70
N HIS A 77 -6.21 -22.53 -17.01
CA HIS A 77 -6.44 -23.45 -15.92
C HIS A 77 -7.86 -23.97 -16.01
N LEU A 78 -8.03 -25.27 -15.86
CA LEU A 78 -9.30 -25.94 -16.01
C LEU A 78 -9.57 -26.78 -14.76
N SER A 79 -10.62 -26.43 -14.04
CA SER A 79 -10.98 -27.09 -12.79
C SER A 79 -12.48 -27.35 -12.73
N GLY A 80 -12.90 -28.50 -12.22
CA GLY A 80 -14.32 -28.79 -12.10
C GLY A 80 -14.63 -29.98 -11.21
N GLU A 81 -15.82 -29.94 -10.62
CA GLU A 81 -16.43 -31.06 -9.92
C GLU A 81 -17.81 -31.27 -10.56
N ILE A 82 -17.95 -32.42 -11.23
CA ILE A 82 -19.12 -32.72 -12.06
C ILE A 82 -19.51 -34.19 -11.92
N THR A 83 -20.81 -34.45 -11.84
CA THR A 83 -21.39 -35.78 -11.96
C THR A 83 -22.14 -35.87 -13.29
N LEU A 84 -21.83 -36.87 -14.10
CA LEU A 84 -22.44 -37.08 -15.41
C LEU A 84 -23.17 -38.42 -15.48
N SER A 85 -24.31 -38.44 -16.18
CA SER A 85 -25.05 -39.67 -16.50
C SER A 85 -24.51 -40.41 -17.73
N VAL A 86 -23.77 -39.74 -18.60
CA VAL A 86 -23.25 -40.26 -19.89
C VAL A 86 -21.77 -39.88 -20.03
N PRO A 87 -20.90 -40.77 -20.54
CA PRO A 87 -19.51 -40.39 -20.84
C PRO A 87 -19.50 -39.23 -21.83
N SER A 88 -18.71 -38.22 -21.53
CA SER A 88 -18.70 -36.96 -22.28
C SER A 88 -17.27 -36.44 -22.39
N ALA A 89 -16.98 -35.70 -23.45
CA ALA A 89 -15.73 -34.98 -23.64
C ALA A 89 -15.92 -33.48 -23.40
N LEU A 90 -14.96 -32.88 -22.71
CA LEU A 90 -14.84 -31.44 -22.64
C LEU A 90 -14.08 -30.94 -23.88
N VAL A 91 -14.70 -30.08 -24.66
CA VAL A 91 -14.19 -29.65 -25.96
C VAL A 91 -14.06 -28.13 -26.03
N LEU A 92 -12.93 -27.70 -26.58
CA LEU A 92 -12.72 -26.33 -27.04
C LEU A 92 -12.63 -26.34 -28.56
N GLU A 93 -13.62 -25.73 -29.20
CA GLU A 93 -13.64 -25.52 -30.64
C GLU A 93 -13.08 -24.13 -30.93
N THR A 94 -11.98 -24.10 -31.66
CA THR A 94 -11.33 -22.88 -32.16
C THR A 94 -11.82 -22.61 -33.58
N PRO A 95 -11.54 -21.42 -34.17
CA PRO A 95 -11.96 -21.11 -35.53
C PRO A 95 -11.48 -22.12 -36.60
N THR A 96 -10.36 -22.81 -36.35
CA THR A 96 -9.74 -23.74 -37.32
C THR A 96 -9.74 -25.19 -36.88
N GLN A 97 -9.69 -25.46 -35.57
CA GLN A 97 -9.51 -26.82 -35.05
C GLN A 97 -10.35 -27.09 -33.80
N LYS A 98 -10.69 -28.36 -33.59
CA LYS A 98 -11.40 -28.86 -32.41
C LYS A 98 -10.42 -29.58 -31.50
N PHE A 99 -10.35 -29.16 -30.23
CA PHE A 99 -9.49 -29.77 -29.22
C PHE A 99 -10.33 -30.44 -28.12
N VAL A 100 -10.02 -31.70 -27.82
CA VAL A 100 -10.58 -32.41 -26.67
C VAL A 100 -9.68 -32.14 -25.47
N LEU A 101 -10.18 -31.37 -24.50
CA LEU A 101 -9.42 -30.94 -23.34
C LEU A 101 -9.36 -32.02 -22.26
N HIS A 102 -10.48 -32.72 -22.01
CA HIS A 102 -10.56 -33.77 -21.01
C HIS A 102 -11.72 -34.74 -21.28
N HIS A 103 -11.50 -36.04 -21.09
CA HIS A 103 -12.57 -37.04 -21.12
C HIS A 103 -13.18 -37.18 -19.72
N LEU A 104 -14.50 -37.15 -19.64
CA LEU A 104 -15.28 -37.25 -18.41
C LEU A 104 -16.00 -38.60 -18.39
N THR A 105 -15.85 -39.33 -17.28
CA THR A 105 -16.45 -40.66 -17.10
C THR A 105 -17.85 -40.57 -16.48
N VAL A 106 -18.62 -41.66 -16.51
CA VAL A 106 -19.92 -41.71 -15.82
C VAL A 106 -19.71 -41.65 -14.31
N GLY A 107 -20.54 -40.88 -13.62
CA GLY A 107 -20.42 -40.65 -12.19
C GLY A 107 -19.63 -39.39 -11.86
N LYS A 108 -19.04 -39.36 -10.66
CA LYS A 108 -18.37 -38.18 -10.11
C LYS A 108 -16.95 -38.04 -10.69
N ASN A 109 -16.69 -36.91 -11.35
CA ASN A 109 -15.39 -36.50 -11.84
C ASN A 109 -14.94 -35.23 -11.12
N THR A 110 -13.73 -35.27 -10.60
CA THR A 110 -13.02 -34.11 -10.06
C THR A 110 -11.70 -33.98 -10.81
N PHE A 111 -11.46 -32.82 -11.41
CA PHE A 111 -10.21 -32.57 -12.12
C PHE A 111 -9.73 -31.15 -11.86
N ASP A 112 -8.40 -31.03 -11.86
CA ASP A 112 -7.67 -29.77 -11.76
C ASP A 112 -6.49 -29.88 -12.72
N ILE A 113 -6.54 -29.09 -13.80
CA ILE A 113 -5.64 -29.21 -14.95
C ILE A 113 -5.03 -27.84 -15.23
N ASP A 114 -3.71 -27.75 -15.11
CA ASP A 114 -2.95 -26.56 -15.49
C ASP A 114 -2.47 -26.69 -16.94
N GLY A 115 -2.53 -25.62 -17.73
CA GLY A 115 -1.98 -25.59 -19.09
C GLY A 115 -0.48 -25.93 -19.18
N ARG A 116 0.23 -25.92 -18.04
CA ARG A 116 1.64 -26.32 -17.93
C ARG A 116 1.84 -27.83 -17.75
N ASP A 117 0.79 -28.58 -17.39
CA ASP A 117 0.89 -30.01 -17.08
C ASP A 117 1.29 -30.83 -18.30
N LEU A 118 2.27 -31.71 -18.12
CA LEU A 118 2.78 -32.57 -19.20
C LEU A 118 1.69 -33.52 -19.73
N SER A 119 0.87 -34.06 -18.84
CA SER A 119 -0.23 -34.98 -19.19
C SER A 119 -1.28 -34.28 -20.07
N PHE A 120 -1.54 -32.99 -19.83
CA PHE A 120 -2.46 -32.20 -20.63
C PHE A 120 -1.88 -31.87 -22.01
N LYS A 121 -0.59 -31.51 -22.07
CA LYS A 121 0.12 -31.29 -23.36
C LYS A 121 0.12 -32.53 -24.25
N GLN A 122 0.40 -33.70 -23.66
CA GLN A 122 0.41 -34.97 -24.38
C GLN A 122 -0.97 -35.34 -24.92
N ARG A 123 -2.04 -35.09 -24.15
CA ARG A 123 -3.43 -35.34 -24.62
C ARG A 123 -3.80 -34.50 -25.84
N LEU A 124 -3.32 -33.26 -25.89
CA LEU A 124 -3.53 -32.35 -27.01
C LEU A 124 -2.57 -32.58 -28.18
N ASN A 125 -1.72 -33.62 -28.11
CA ASN A 125 -0.67 -33.93 -29.10
C ASN A 125 0.33 -32.78 -29.31
N PHE A 126 0.56 -31.95 -28.28
CA PHE A 126 1.55 -30.89 -28.33
C PHE A 126 2.91 -31.34 -27.75
N SER A 127 3.96 -30.66 -28.18
CA SER A 127 5.31 -30.85 -27.63
C SER A 127 5.32 -30.55 -26.11
N PRO A 128 6.13 -31.27 -25.31
CA PRO A 128 6.34 -30.95 -23.89
C PRO A 128 6.73 -29.49 -23.62
N PHE A 129 7.38 -28.85 -24.59
CA PHE A 129 7.85 -27.47 -24.51
C PHE A 129 6.90 -26.45 -25.16
N ALA A 130 5.79 -26.91 -25.77
CA ALA A 130 4.81 -26.02 -26.37
C ALA A 130 4.11 -25.16 -25.31
N GLN A 131 3.81 -23.91 -25.67
CA GLN A 131 3.00 -23.02 -24.87
C GLN A 131 1.53 -23.21 -25.26
N ILE A 132 0.81 -24.02 -24.48
CA ILE A 132 -0.59 -24.37 -24.77
C ILE A 132 -1.47 -23.14 -25.10
N PRO A 133 -1.39 -22.01 -24.36
CA PRO A 133 -2.16 -20.84 -24.70
C PRO A 133 -1.90 -20.29 -26.10
N SER A 134 -0.66 -20.32 -26.60
CA SER A 134 -0.32 -19.83 -27.94
C SER A 134 -0.79 -20.76 -29.05
N GLU A 135 -0.85 -22.06 -28.77
CA GLU A 135 -1.38 -23.05 -29.71
C GLU A 135 -2.92 -22.99 -29.79
N LEU A 136 -3.58 -23.04 -28.62
CA LEU A 136 -5.04 -23.04 -28.53
C LEU A 136 -5.65 -21.70 -28.96
N PHE A 137 -5.03 -20.57 -28.63
CA PHE A 137 -5.54 -19.23 -28.96
C PHE A 137 -4.71 -18.53 -30.06
N SER A 138 -4.21 -19.30 -31.02
CA SER A 138 -3.37 -18.82 -32.12
C SER A 138 -4.11 -17.83 -33.03
N GLU A 139 -5.43 -17.97 -33.17
CA GLU A 139 -6.25 -17.16 -34.08
C GLU A 139 -7.31 -16.31 -33.35
N LYS A 140 -7.67 -15.20 -33.97
CA LYS A 140 -8.76 -14.34 -33.50
C LYS A 140 -10.08 -14.80 -34.12
N GLY A 141 -11.10 -14.99 -33.31
CA GLY A 141 -12.40 -15.47 -33.80
C GLY A 141 -13.33 -15.89 -32.67
N GLU A 142 -14.34 -16.69 -33.01
CA GLU A 142 -15.24 -17.27 -32.02
C GLU A 142 -14.70 -18.61 -31.53
N TYR A 143 -14.68 -18.76 -30.21
CA TYR A 143 -14.32 -19.99 -29.53
C TYR A 143 -15.54 -20.56 -28.85
N ILE A 144 -15.75 -21.87 -28.97
CA ILE A 144 -16.87 -22.55 -28.35
C ILE A 144 -16.34 -23.51 -27.30
N PHE A 145 -16.68 -23.25 -26.04
CA PHE A 145 -16.38 -24.13 -24.94
C PHE A 145 -17.65 -24.92 -24.59
N ARG A 146 -17.61 -26.26 -24.75
CA ARG A 146 -18.79 -27.10 -24.52
C ARG A 146 -18.44 -28.48 -23.96
N VAL A 147 -19.42 -29.07 -23.28
CA VAL A 147 -19.44 -30.49 -22.96
C VAL A 147 -20.15 -31.22 -24.09
N GLU A 148 -19.48 -32.18 -24.71
CA GLU A 148 -19.99 -32.97 -25.82
C GLU A 148 -20.15 -34.42 -25.37
N PRO A 149 -21.37 -34.99 -25.37
CA PRO A 149 -21.57 -36.38 -24.98
C PRO A 149 -21.05 -37.33 -26.07
N ASP A 150 -20.51 -38.48 -25.66
CA ASP A 150 -20.05 -39.52 -26.61
C ASP A 150 -21.23 -40.23 -27.31
N PHE A 151 -22.43 -40.13 -26.72
CA PHE A 151 -23.67 -40.70 -27.24
C PHE A 151 -24.72 -39.61 -27.49
N SER A 152 -25.64 -39.86 -28.42
CA SER A 152 -26.69 -38.92 -28.85
C SER A 152 -27.70 -38.51 -27.76
N ALA A 153 -27.58 -39.05 -26.55
CA ALA A 153 -28.43 -38.70 -25.42
C ALA A 153 -27.90 -37.44 -24.72
N PRO A 154 -28.77 -36.46 -24.38
CA PRO A 154 -28.34 -35.28 -23.64
C PRO A 154 -27.81 -35.70 -22.26
N PRO A 155 -26.58 -35.31 -21.88
CA PRO A 155 -26.01 -35.68 -20.59
C PRO A 155 -26.73 -34.90 -19.49
N GLU A 156 -27.19 -35.59 -18.44
CA GLU A 156 -27.57 -34.93 -17.20
C GLU A 156 -26.29 -34.57 -16.46
N MET A 157 -25.99 -33.28 -16.42
CA MET A 157 -24.84 -32.71 -15.73
C MET A 157 -25.28 -32.15 -14.39
N ARG A 158 -24.63 -32.60 -13.31
CA ARG A 158 -24.71 -31.96 -12.00
C ARG A 158 -23.35 -31.44 -11.56
N GLY A 159 -23.26 -30.18 -11.16
CA GLY A 159 -22.01 -29.53 -10.77
C GLY A 159 -21.50 -28.45 -11.74
N THR A 160 -20.22 -28.10 -11.62
CA THR A 160 -19.65 -26.95 -12.34
C THR A 160 -18.26 -27.24 -12.90
N ILE A 161 -18.03 -26.79 -14.12
CA ILE A 161 -16.71 -26.80 -14.78
C ILE A 161 -16.30 -25.34 -14.98
N THR A 162 -15.14 -24.97 -14.48
CA THR A 162 -14.58 -23.63 -14.65
C THR A 162 -13.34 -23.67 -15.51
N PHE A 163 -13.35 -22.90 -16.59
CA PHE A 163 -12.21 -22.60 -17.42
C PHE A 163 -11.71 -21.20 -17.08
N ASP A 164 -10.61 -21.12 -16.35
CA ASP A 164 -9.95 -19.90 -15.93
C ASP A 164 -8.87 -19.52 -16.94
N ILE A 165 -9.16 -18.47 -17.71
CA ILE A 165 -8.25 -17.92 -18.70
C ILE A 165 -7.49 -16.79 -18.02
N LYS A 166 -6.22 -17.05 -17.72
CA LYS A 166 -5.32 -16.09 -17.12
C LYS A 166 -4.79 -15.16 -18.21
N GLY A 167 -5.38 -13.97 -18.24
CA GLY A 167 -5.03 -12.93 -19.20
C GLY A 167 -3.86 -12.07 -18.72
N GLY A 168 -3.30 -11.28 -19.62
CA GLY A 168 -2.21 -10.35 -19.31
C GLY A 168 -2.68 -9.03 -18.68
N ARG A 169 -3.98 -8.87 -18.37
CA ARG A 169 -4.55 -7.64 -17.82
C ARG A 169 -5.47 -7.87 -16.63
N TRP A 170 -5.41 -6.94 -15.66
CA TRP A 170 -6.26 -6.96 -14.48
C TRP A 170 -6.44 -5.57 -13.86
N GLY A 171 -7.63 -5.33 -13.29
CA GLY A 171 -7.92 -4.20 -12.42
C GLY A 171 -7.61 -2.80 -12.98
N LEU A 172 -7.64 -1.82 -12.08
CA LEU A 172 -7.33 -0.43 -12.41
C LEU A 172 -5.82 -0.17 -12.49
N LEU A 173 -5.02 -0.86 -11.67
CA LEU A 173 -3.57 -0.65 -11.55
C LEU A 173 -2.74 -1.89 -11.93
N GLY A 174 -3.35 -2.98 -12.39
CA GLY A 174 -2.63 -4.20 -12.71
C GLY A 174 -2.33 -5.06 -11.47
N THR A 175 -1.44 -6.04 -11.65
CA THR A 175 -0.97 -6.91 -10.58
C THR A 175 0.52 -6.79 -10.31
N ASP A 176 0.89 -7.17 -9.08
CA ASP A 176 2.28 -7.24 -8.61
C ASP A 176 2.98 -8.53 -9.10
N GLN A 177 4.19 -8.77 -8.61
CA GLN A 177 4.98 -9.97 -8.92
C GLN A 177 4.38 -11.28 -8.41
N ARG A 178 3.41 -11.23 -7.49
CA ARG A 178 2.71 -12.38 -6.90
C ARG A 178 1.30 -12.54 -7.47
N GLY A 179 0.91 -11.70 -8.43
CA GLY A 179 -0.43 -11.73 -9.00
C GLY A 179 -1.51 -11.09 -8.12
N ARG A 180 -1.13 -10.31 -7.11
CA ARG A 180 -2.06 -9.57 -6.22
C ARG A 180 -2.47 -8.26 -6.87
N ASP A 181 -3.69 -7.80 -6.58
CA ASP A 181 -4.21 -6.53 -7.09
C ASP A 181 -3.48 -5.32 -6.49
N ILE A 182 -2.84 -4.51 -7.33
CA ILE A 182 -2.06 -3.34 -6.88
C ILE A 182 -2.96 -2.26 -6.29
N PHE A 183 -4.20 -2.14 -6.77
CA PHE A 183 -5.13 -1.15 -6.25
C PHE A 183 -5.54 -1.46 -4.81
N SER A 184 -5.88 -2.72 -4.52
CA SER A 184 -6.10 -3.19 -3.14
C SER A 184 -4.86 -2.99 -2.25
N LEU A 185 -3.66 -3.29 -2.76
CA LEU A 185 -2.40 -3.07 -2.01
C LEU A 185 -2.16 -1.58 -1.73
N PHE A 186 -2.39 -0.72 -2.74
CA PHE A 186 -2.20 0.71 -2.63
C PHE A 186 -3.10 1.33 -1.56
N ILE A 187 -4.37 0.95 -1.56
CA ILE A 187 -5.34 1.41 -0.55
C ILE A 187 -4.97 0.88 0.83
N ALA A 188 -4.59 -0.39 0.96
CA ALA A 188 -4.15 -0.96 2.23
C ALA A 188 -2.92 -0.24 2.81
N GLY A 189 -2.01 0.22 1.95
CA GLY A 189 -0.81 0.97 2.34
C GLY A 189 -1.08 2.32 3.00
N ILE A 190 -2.20 2.97 2.71
CA ILE A 190 -2.56 4.30 3.27
C ILE A 190 -2.55 4.27 4.80
N ARG A 191 -3.17 3.23 5.38
CA ARG A 191 -3.34 3.10 6.84
C ARG A 191 -1.99 3.01 7.55
N VAL A 192 -1.06 2.23 7.00
CA VAL A 192 0.25 2.03 7.62
C VAL A 192 1.07 3.32 7.57
N SER A 193 1.11 3.99 6.42
CA SER A 193 1.80 5.28 6.28
C SER A 193 1.27 6.34 7.25
N LEU A 194 -0.06 6.43 7.41
CA LEU A 194 -0.69 7.36 8.35
C LEU A 194 -0.38 7.03 9.82
N ILE A 195 -0.54 5.75 10.21
CA ILE A 195 -0.27 5.33 11.60
C ILE A 195 1.18 5.61 11.95
N VAL A 196 2.13 5.18 11.11
CA VAL A 196 3.56 5.38 11.40
C VAL A 196 3.90 6.86 11.40
N GLY A 197 3.49 7.61 10.39
CA GLY A 197 3.77 9.05 10.28
C GLY A 197 3.26 9.85 11.47
N ILE A 198 1.98 9.66 11.83
CA ILE A 198 1.34 10.40 12.93
C ILE A 198 1.88 9.94 14.29
N SER A 199 1.92 8.64 14.56
CA SER A 199 2.33 8.13 15.87
C SER A 199 3.80 8.41 16.17
N ALA A 200 4.71 8.23 15.20
CA ALA A 200 6.12 8.51 15.41
C ALA A 200 6.36 9.99 15.68
N THR A 201 5.71 10.86 14.90
CA THR A 201 5.87 12.31 15.04
C THR A 201 5.24 12.83 16.32
N LEU A 202 4.08 12.29 16.74
CA LEU A 202 3.44 12.67 17.99
C LEU A 202 4.33 12.32 19.19
N LEU A 203 4.85 11.08 19.24
CA LEU A 203 5.76 10.65 20.30
C LEU A 203 7.07 11.46 20.29
N ALA A 204 7.66 11.70 19.11
CA ALA A 204 8.84 12.54 18.97
C ALA A 204 8.57 13.96 19.48
N SER A 205 7.40 14.51 19.17
CA SER A 205 7.01 15.86 19.57
C SER A 205 6.78 15.96 21.08
N LEU A 206 6.23 14.92 21.72
CA LEU A 206 6.09 14.87 23.18
C LEU A 206 7.46 14.80 23.88
N LEU A 207 8.39 13.98 23.37
CA LEU A 207 9.76 13.94 23.88
C LEU A 207 10.46 15.29 23.68
N GLY A 208 10.31 15.89 22.50
CA GLY A 208 10.86 17.19 22.18
C GLY A 208 10.32 18.29 23.08
N LEU A 209 9.02 18.31 23.31
CA LEU A 209 8.36 19.23 24.24
C LEU A 209 8.91 19.07 25.66
N PHE A 210 9.00 17.84 26.16
CA PHE A 210 9.49 17.55 27.50
C PHE A 210 10.92 18.05 27.71
N PHE A 211 11.85 17.62 26.84
CA PHE A 211 13.26 18.03 26.95
C PHE A 211 13.45 19.52 26.64
N GLY A 212 12.72 20.06 25.67
CA GLY A 212 12.79 21.48 25.29
C GLY A 212 12.32 22.41 26.42
N LEU A 213 11.21 22.08 27.09
CA LEU A 213 10.70 22.86 28.23
C LEU A 213 11.68 22.83 29.41
N ILE A 214 12.22 21.65 29.74
CA ILE A 214 13.19 21.50 30.84
C ILE A 214 14.45 22.31 30.54
N SER A 215 15.02 22.13 29.33
CA SER A 215 16.23 22.82 28.88
C SER A 215 16.04 24.34 28.89
N GLY A 216 14.95 24.81 28.29
CA GLY A 216 14.64 26.24 28.17
C GLY A 216 14.29 26.90 29.50
N TYR A 217 13.56 26.21 30.39
CA TYR A 217 13.17 26.79 31.67
C TYR A 217 14.31 26.78 32.70
N ALA A 218 14.95 25.62 32.90
CA ALA A 218 15.98 25.46 33.94
C ALA A 218 17.27 26.22 33.63
N GLY A 219 17.66 26.31 32.35
CA GLY A 219 18.89 26.96 31.94
C GLY A 219 20.17 26.27 32.49
N GLY A 220 21.29 26.99 32.41
CA GLY A 220 22.57 26.61 33.01
C GLY A 220 23.11 25.25 32.54
N TRP A 221 23.54 24.43 33.50
CA TRP A 221 24.12 23.11 33.22
C TRP A 221 23.12 22.12 32.62
N THR A 222 21.87 22.12 33.12
CA THR A 222 20.79 21.26 32.59
C THR A 222 20.57 21.50 31.11
N ASP A 223 20.49 22.79 30.73
CA ASP A 223 20.35 23.19 29.34
C ASP A 223 21.53 22.73 28.48
N THR A 224 22.74 22.96 28.97
CA THR A 224 23.98 22.60 28.28
C THR A 224 24.09 21.10 28.03
N ILE A 225 23.77 20.27 29.02
CA ILE A 225 23.85 18.80 28.92
C ILE A 225 22.81 18.28 27.92
N ILE A 226 21.55 18.72 28.04
CA ILE A 226 20.47 18.27 27.15
C ILE A 226 20.77 18.70 25.71
N MET A 227 21.15 19.96 25.49
CA MET A 227 21.46 20.46 24.15
C MET A 227 22.73 19.85 23.57
N ARG A 228 23.74 19.50 24.38
CA ARG A 228 24.89 18.72 23.89
C ARG A 228 24.48 17.33 23.44
N GLY A 229 23.62 16.64 24.19
CA GLY A 229 23.06 15.36 23.78
C GLY A 229 22.33 15.46 22.44
N VAL A 230 21.48 16.48 22.29
CA VAL A 230 20.77 16.78 21.03
C VAL A 230 21.75 17.04 19.88
N ASP A 231 22.77 17.88 20.09
CA ASP A 231 23.75 18.22 19.05
C ASP A 231 24.58 17.00 18.61
N ILE A 232 24.96 16.12 19.56
CA ILE A 232 25.64 14.86 19.26
C ILE A 232 24.75 13.97 18.40
N LEU A 233 23.50 13.77 18.79
CA LEU A 233 22.58 12.89 18.07
C LEU A 233 22.26 13.43 16.66
N LEU A 234 22.12 14.74 16.49
CA LEU A 234 21.90 15.37 15.18
C LEU A 234 23.11 15.27 14.24
N SER A 235 24.31 15.11 14.81
CA SER A 235 25.54 14.94 14.03
C SER A 235 25.66 13.54 13.42
N ILE A 236 24.87 12.57 13.90
CA ILE A 236 24.92 11.19 13.40
C ILE A 236 23.90 11.03 12.27
N PRO A 237 24.28 10.44 11.12
CA PRO A 237 23.34 10.08 10.08
C PRO A 237 22.24 9.14 10.59
N ILE A 238 21.00 9.62 10.58
CA ILE A 238 19.86 8.88 11.16
C ILE A 238 19.58 7.57 10.41
N LEU A 239 19.65 7.57 9.08
CA LEU A 239 19.33 6.41 8.24
C LEU A 239 20.19 5.18 8.59
N PRO A 240 21.53 5.26 8.67
CA PRO A 240 22.37 4.15 9.14
C PRO A 240 21.97 3.61 10.52
N ILE A 241 21.67 4.48 11.49
CA ILE A 241 21.21 4.04 12.82
C ILE A 241 19.90 3.26 12.68
N LEU A 242 18.93 3.82 11.97
CA LEU A 242 17.63 3.19 11.75
C LEU A 242 17.78 1.82 11.10
N MET A 243 18.70 1.66 10.14
CA MET A 243 18.98 0.38 9.50
C MET A 243 19.52 -0.66 10.47
N VAL A 244 20.52 -0.30 11.28
CA VAL A 244 21.10 -1.20 12.28
C VAL A 244 20.04 -1.61 13.31
N LEU A 245 19.29 -0.64 13.86
CA LEU A 245 18.26 -0.93 14.85
C LEU A 245 17.12 -1.78 14.29
N ALA A 246 16.65 -1.50 13.07
CA ALA A 246 15.63 -2.33 12.42
C ALA A 246 16.11 -3.76 12.16
N ALA A 247 17.41 -3.97 11.90
CA ALA A 247 17.99 -5.30 11.72
C ALA A 247 18.06 -6.11 13.04
N TYR A 248 18.36 -5.47 14.17
CA TYR A 248 18.57 -6.15 15.46
C TYR A 248 17.34 -6.19 16.37
N TRP A 249 16.55 -5.10 16.45
CA TRP A 249 15.43 -4.96 17.39
C TRP A 249 14.17 -5.73 16.95
N GLY A 250 14.12 -6.14 15.68
CA GLY A 250 13.00 -6.86 15.09
C GLY A 250 12.10 -5.97 14.23
N LYS A 251 11.21 -6.60 13.47
CA LYS A 251 10.54 -5.99 12.31
C LYS A 251 9.15 -5.40 12.58
N GLY A 252 8.69 -5.29 13.82
CA GLY A 252 7.31 -4.89 14.09
C GLY A 252 7.02 -3.39 13.87
N LEU A 253 5.76 -3.07 13.57
CA LEU A 253 5.29 -1.70 13.30
C LEU A 253 5.56 -0.76 14.48
N TRP A 254 5.25 -1.19 15.71
CA TRP A 254 5.44 -0.36 16.90
C TRP A 254 6.91 -0.15 17.25
N GLN A 255 7.76 -1.13 16.97
CA GLN A 255 9.21 -1.00 17.11
C GLN A 255 9.73 0.09 16.17
N LEU A 256 9.28 0.09 14.91
CA LEU A 256 9.62 1.12 13.94
C LEU A 256 9.15 2.51 14.42
N VAL A 257 7.92 2.63 14.95
CA VAL A 257 7.39 3.89 15.53
C VAL A 257 8.24 4.37 16.71
N LEU A 258 8.66 3.46 17.60
CA LEU A 258 9.49 3.81 18.75
C LEU A 258 10.88 4.26 18.33
N ILE A 259 11.51 3.54 17.40
CA ILE A 259 12.83 3.91 16.89
C ILE A 259 12.75 5.27 16.18
N LEU A 260 11.77 5.48 15.28
CA LEU A 260 11.61 6.78 14.61
C LEU A 260 11.38 7.91 15.62
N SER A 261 10.56 7.70 16.65
CA SER A 261 10.28 8.76 17.62
C SER A 261 11.49 9.10 18.49
N LEU A 262 12.28 8.11 18.88
CA LEU A 262 13.52 8.29 19.66
C LEU A 262 14.60 9.09 18.93
N PHE A 263 14.58 9.11 17.59
CA PHE A 263 15.56 9.84 16.78
C PHE A 263 14.97 11.05 16.03
N SER A 264 13.69 11.39 16.22
CA SER A 264 13.07 12.54 15.54
C SER A 264 12.76 13.73 16.46
N TRP A 265 12.91 13.59 17.78
CA TRP A 265 12.50 14.61 18.77
C TRP A 265 13.44 15.83 18.88
N MET A 266 14.68 15.69 18.40
CA MET A 266 15.76 16.66 18.56
C MET A 266 15.43 18.05 18.00
N GLY A 267 14.87 18.08 16.78
CA GLY A 267 14.47 19.34 16.13
C GLY A 267 13.40 20.06 16.95
N THR A 268 12.37 19.33 17.37
CA THR A 268 11.29 19.85 18.21
C THR A 268 11.81 20.35 19.56
N ALA A 269 12.74 19.63 20.20
CA ALA A 269 13.36 20.09 21.45
C ALA A 269 14.06 21.43 21.31
N ARG A 270 14.81 21.64 20.22
CA ARG A 270 15.50 22.90 19.96
C ARG A 270 14.51 24.06 19.76
N THR A 271 13.47 23.83 18.98
CA THR A 271 12.42 24.83 18.72
C THR A 271 11.65 25.20 20.00
N VAL A 272 11.20 24.20 20.77
CA VAL A 272 10.50 24.42 22.04
C VAL A 272 11.42 25.12 23.04
N ARG A 273 12.69 24.73 23.13
CA ARG A 273 13.67 25.39 24.00
C ARG A 273 13.80 26.88 23.68
N ALA A 274 13.96 27.23 22.41
CA ALA A 274 14.12 28.62 21.99
C ALA A 274 12.90 29.48 22.39
N MET A 275 11.69 28.95 22.18
CA MET A 275 10.45 29.62 22.58
C MET A 275 10.32 29.73 24.10
N THR A 276 10.66 28.64 24.81
CA THR A 276 10.64 28.59 26.28
C THR A 276 11.58 29.61 26.89
N LEU A 277 12.78 29.76 26.33
CA LEU A 277 13.76 30.75 26.76
C LEU A 277 13.20 32.17 26.62
N SER A 278 12.63 32.49 25.45
CA SER A 278 12.00 33.78 25.18
C SER A 278 10.84 34.10 26.13
N LEU A 279 10.00 33.11 26.44
CA LEU A 279 8.87 33.28 27.35
C LEU A 279 9.33 33.43 28.80
N ARG A 280 10.32 32.62 29.21
CA ARG A 280 10.87 32.64 30.57
C ARG A 280 11.45 34.01 30.94
N ASP A 281 12.11 34.65 29.98
CA ASP A 281 12.80 35.94 30.17
C ASP A 281 11.84 37.14 29.93
N SER A 282 10.54 36.89 29.73
CA SER A 282 9.53 37.95 29.58
C SER A 282 9.11 38.54 30.94
N SER A 283 8.78 39.83 30.96
CA SER A 283 8.28 40.54 32.15
C SER A 283 7.00 39.91 32.72
N TYR A 284 6.23 39.22 31.88
CA TYR A 284 5.04 38.47 32.29
C TYR A 284 5.38 37.33 33.25
N ILE A 285 6.37 36.50 32.90
CA ILE A 285 6.81 35.38 33.74
C ILE A 285 7.60 35.88 34.96
N GLU A 286 8.37 36.94 34.80
CA GLU A 286 9.08 37.58 35.92
C GLU A 286 8.10 38.11 36.99
N GLY A 287 7.00 38.75 36.58
CA GLY A 287 5.94 39.18 37.49
C GLY A 287 5.29 38.03 38.25
N LEU A 288 5.00 36.90 37.57
CA LEU A 288 4.46 35.70 38.23
C LEU A 288 5.42 35.12 39.27
N ARG A 289 6.73 35.14 38.99
CA ARG A 289 7.76 34.73 39.96
C ARG A 289 7.82 35.68 41.16
N GLY A 290 7.70 36.99 40.93
CA GLY A 290 7.62 38.00 41.99
C GLY A 290 6.42 37.81 42.93
N LEU A 291 5.33 37.24 42.43
CA LEU A 291 4.15 36.86 43.21
C LEU A 291 4.29 35.50 43.94
N GLY A 292 5.45 34.83 43.84
CA GLY A 292 5.71 33.54 44.49
C GLY A 292 5.09 32.33 43.77
N ALA A 293 4.73 32.45 42.49
CA ALA A 293 4.16 31.33 41.75
C ALA A 293 5.19 30.17 41.61
N PRO A 294 4.82 28.92 41.95
CA PRO A 294 5.76 27.81 41.86
C PRO A 294 6.09 27.47 40.40
N THR A 295 7.30 26.97 40.16
CA THR A 295 7.80 26.61 38.82
C THR A 295 6.85 25.69 38.04
N PHE A 296 6.29 24.68 38.71
CA PHE A 296 5.37 23.74 38.06
C PHE A 296 4.09 24.44 37.58
N TYR A 297 3.56 25.40 38.35
CA TYR A 297 2.42 26.19 37.96
C TYR A 297 2.74 27.05 36.73
N ILE A 298 3.91 27.70 36.72
CA ILE A 298 4.38 28.50 35.57
C ILE A 298 4.50 27.61 34.32
N LEU A 299 5.11 26.43 34.44
CA LEU A 299 5.31 25.51 33.33
C LEU A 299 3.98 25.03 32.73
N TRP A 300 3.07 24.49 33.53
CA TRP A 300 1.84 23.87 33.04
C TRP A 300 0.75 24.86 32.66
N ARG A 301 0.64 25.99 33.39
CA ARG A 301 -0.45 26.96 33.19
C ARG A 301 -0.10 28.06 32.20
N HIS A 302 1.18 28.37 32.02
CA HIS A 302 1.62 29.50 31.22
C HIS A 302 2.54 29.10 30.07
N LEU A 303 3.62 28.34 30.29
CA LEU A 303 4.56 28.02 29.20
C LEU A 303 4.02 26.95 28.24
N LEU A 304 3.47 25.87 28.78
CA LEU A 304 2.95 24.77 27.97
C LEU A 304 1.85 25.26 27.02
N PRO A 305 0.79 25.97 27.47
CA PRO A 305 -0.27 26.44 26.57
C PRO A 305 0.22 27.39 25.48
N GLU A 306 1.21 28.23 25.78
CA GLU A 306 1.79 29.17 24.80
C GLU A 306 2.65 28.46 23.75
N THR A 307 3.28 27.33 24.09
CA THR A 307 4.10 26.55 23.15
C THR A 307 3.27 25.56 22.31
N LEU A 308 2.04 25.23 22.73
CA LEU A 308 1.18 24.26 22.04
C LEU A 308 0.90 24.59 20.57
N PRO A 309 0.59 25.85 20.16
CA PRO A 309 0.31 26.13 18.77
C PRO A 309 1.52 25.79 17.88
N LEU A 310 2.72 26.20 18.28
CA LEU A 310 3.95 25.90 17.53
C LEU A 310 4.26 24.40 17.53
N LEU A 311 3.95 23.69 18.62
CA LEU A 311 4.05 22.24 18.67
C LEU A 311 3.13 21.56 17.65
N LEU A 312 1.89 22.03 17.51
CA LEU A 312 0.94 21.49 16.51
C LEU A 312 1.45 21.66 15.08
N ALA A 313 2.05 22.81 14.78
CA ALA A 313 2.69 23.04 13.49
C ALA A 313 3.87 22.08 13.26
N ASN A 314 4.75 21.92 14.25
CA ASN A 314 5.87 20.98 14.18
C ASN A 314 5.41 19.53 14.01
N ILE A 315 4.32 19.13 14.66
CA ILE A 315 3.74 17.80 14.48
C ILE A 315 3.32 17.62 13.01
N ALA A 316 2.61 18.58 12.43
CA ALA A 316 2.19 18.48 11.04
C ALA A 316 3.38 18.43 10.06
N LEU A 317 4.43 19.23 10.31
CA LEU A 317 5.64 19.24 9.48
C LEU A 317 6.56 18.03 9.68
N GLY A 318 6.50 17.37 10.83
CA GLY A 318 7.30 16.17 11.12
C GLY A 318 6.75 14.90 10.46
N VAL A 319 5.43 14.81 10.25
CA VAL A 319 4.78 13.62 9.65
C VAL A 319 5.37 13.21 8.29
N PRO A 320 5.61 14.13 7.34
CA PRO A 320 6.30 13.80 6.08
C PRO A 320 7.67 13.14 6.28
N GLY A 321 8.46 13.64 7.23
CA GLY A 321 9.78 13.08 7.54
C GLY A 321 9.69 11.66 8.07
N ALA A 322 8.74 11.39 8.97
CA ALA A 322 8.49 10.05 9.49
C ALA A 322 7.98 9.07 8.41
N ILE A 323 7.10 9.53 7.51
CA ILE A 323 6.62 8.72 6.37
C ILE A 323 7.78 8.37 5.43
N LEU A 324 8.63 9.35 5.08
CA LEU A 324 9.78 9.12 4.22
C LEU A 324 10.79 8.17 4.86
N ALA A 325 11.01 8.28 6.18
CA ALA A 325 11.89 7.38 6.92
C ALA A 325 11.34 5.94 6.94
N GLU A 326 10.05 5.74 7.20
CA GLU A 326 9.39 4.43 7.09
C GLU A 326 9.52 3.87 5.68
N ALA A 327 9.21 4.68 4.66
CA ALA A 327 9.28 4.25 3.27
C ALA A 327 10.70 3.85 2.89
N GLY A 328 11.71 4.57 3.36
CA GLY A 328 13.13 4.25 3.15
C GLY A 328 13.54 2.93 3.80
N ILE A 329 13.20 2.71 5.07
CA ILE A 329 13.49 1.45 5.79
C ILE A 329 12.75 0.27 5.12
N SER A 330 11.49 0.47 4.76
CA SER A 330 10.67 -0.53 4.09
C SER A 330 11.19 -0.86 2.69
N PHE A 331 11.64 0.15 1.94
CA PHE A 331 12.27 -0.01 0.64
C PHE A 331 13.55 -0.86 0.71
N LEU A 332 14.33 -0.70 1.79
CA LEU A 332 15.53 -1.49 2.07
C LEU A 332 15.22 -2.92 2.57
N GLY A 333 13.95 -3.27 2.75
CA GLY A 333 13.53 -4.62 3.18
C GLY A 333 13.67 -4.87 4.68
N LEU A 334 13.81 -3.80 5.47
CA LEU A 334 14.04 -3.88 6.92
C LEU A 334 12.74 -3.76 7.75
N SER A 335 11.60 -3.52 7.12
CA SER A 335 10.28 -3.55 7.76
C SER A 335 9.62 -4.94 7.76
N ASP A 336 8.51 -5.10 8.49
CA ASP A 336 7.74 -6.34 8.53
C ASP A 336 7.27 -6.76 7.12
N PRO A 337 7.67 -7.94 6.61
CA PRO A 337 7.21 -8.42 5.32
C PRO A 337 5.70 -8.76 5.27
N ARG A 338 5.04 -8.87 6.43
CA ARG A 338 3.59 -9.15 6.52
C ARG A 338 2.74 -7.88 6.40
N ILE A 339 3.34 -6.72 6.62
CA ILE A 339 2.64 -5.43 6.63
C ILE A 339 2.73 -4.81 5.23
N ILE A 340 1.58 -4.46 4.68
CA ILE A 340 1.50 -3.77 3.39
C ILE A 340 1.68 -2.28 3.65
N SER A 341 2.84 -1.74 3.28
CA SER A 341 3.11 -0.29 3.25
C SER A 341 3.54 0.15 1.85
N TRP A 342 3.46 1.44 1.55
CA TRP A 342 3.91 1.96 0.26
C TRP A 342 5.42 1.76 0.05
N GLY A 343 6.24 1.88 1.10
CA GLY A 343 7.66 1.53 1.03
C GLY A 343 7.87 0.05 0.72
N ARG A 344 7.03 -0.85 1.28
CA ARG A 344 7.10 -2.28 0.99
C ARG A 344 6.71 -2.60 -0.46
N MET A 345 5.70 -1.93 -1.00
CA MET A 345 5.33 -2.06 -2.42
C MET A 345 6.50 -1.66 -3.34
N LEU A 346 7.22 -0.59 -3.00
CA LEU A 346 8.41 -0.17 -3.74
C LEU A 346 9.57 -1.18 -3.61
N HIS A 347 9.79 -1.74 -2.41
CA HIS A 347 10.78 -2.80 -2.21
C HIS A 347 10.51 -4.02 -3.09
N GLU A 348 9.25 -4.44 -3.16
CA GLU A 348 8.84 -5.59 -3.96
C GLU A 348 8.95 -5.31 -5.46
N ALA A 349 8.55 -4.11 -5.91
CA ALA A 349 8.77 -3.70 -7.29
C ALA A 349 10.26 -3.71 -7.67
N HIS A 350 11.12 -3.21 -6.78
CA HIS A 350 12.57 -3.22 -7.00
C HIS A 350 13.16 -4.63 -7.00
N SER A 351 12.87 -5.42 -5.97
CA SER A 351 13.51 -6.73 -5.74
C SER A 351 13.09 -7.78 -6.76
N PHE A 352 11.89 -7.68 -7.34
CA PHE A 352 11.36 -8.68 -8.27
C PHE A 352 11.41 -8.25 -9.75
N GLY A 353 12.19 -7.20 -10.08
CA GLY A 353 12.48 -6.82 -11.46
C GLY A 353 11.33 -6.09 -12.17
N ALA A 354 10.51 -5.32 -11.45
CA ALA A 354 9.53 -4.45 -12.09
C ALA A 354 10.22 -3.40 -13.00
N PHE A 355 11.42 -2.94 -12.61
CA PHE A 355 12.24 -2.02 -13.40
C PHE A 355 12.67 -2.63 -14.74
N THR A 356 13.20 -3.86 -14.72
CA THR A 356 13.68 -4.56 -15.93
C THR A 356 12.52 -4.96 -16.85
N ARG A 357 11.33 -5.25 -16.29
CA ARG A 357 10.13 -5.58 -17.07
C ARG A 357 9.35 -4.36 -17.57
N GLY A 358 9.70 -3.15 -17.16
CA GLY A 358 8.95 -1.93 -17.48
C GLY A 358 7.56 -1.88 -16.82
N ALA A 359 7.37 -2.56 -15.69
CA ALA A 359 6.11 -2.62 -14.94
C ALA A 359 5.92 -1.37 -14.06
N TRP A 360 5.87 -0.20 -14.70
CA TRP A 360 5.81 1.11 -14.05
C TRP A 360 4.59 1.26 -13.12
N TRP A 361 3.50 0.53 -13.38
CA TRP A 361 2.28 0.54 -12.57
C TRP A 361 2.47 -0.03 -11.17
N MET A 362 3.56 -0.74 -10.89
CA MET A 362 3.94 -1.16 -9.54
C MET A 362 4.66 -0.05 -8.75
N LEU A 363 5.31 0.90 -9.44
CA LEU A 363 6.16 1.93 -8.83
C LEU A 363 5.41 3.26 -8.65
N LEU A 364 4.72 3.71 -9.70
CA LEU A 364 4.09 5.03 -9.69
C LEU A 364 3.02 5.17 -8.60
N PRO A 365 2.10 4.21 -8.38
CA PRO A 365 1.07 4.39 -7.37
C PRO A 365 1.63 4.62 -5.95
N PRO A 366 2.48 3.75 -5.37
CA PRO A 366 2.99 3.99 -4.02
C PRO A 366 3.86 5.27 -3.94
N GLY A 367 4.64 5.60 -4.98
CA GLY A 367 5.44 6.83 -5.01
C GLY A 367 4.59 8.11 -5.03
N LEU A 368 3.52 8.12 -5.82
CA LEU A 368 2.55 9.22 -5.85
C LEU A 368 1.76 9.32 -4.55
N GLY A 369 1.42 8.17 -3.94
CA GLY A 369 0.76 8.12 -2.63
C GLY A 369 1.59 8.81 -1.54
N ILE A 370 2.87 8.43 -1.42
CA ILE A 370 3.80 9.05 -0.47
C ILE A 370 3.90 10.56 -0.73
N THR A 371 4.13 10.96 -1.99
CA THR A 371 4.29 12.37 -2.36
C THR A 371 3.05 13.19 -2.02
N LEU A 372 1.86 12.71 -2.41
CA LEU A 372 0.60 13.39 -2.14
C LEU A 372 0.36 13.56 -0.63
N LEU A 373 0.61 12.51 0.14
CA LEU A 373 0.41 12.55 1.59
C LEU A 373 1.39 13.53 2.25
N CYS A 374 2.67 13.50 1.87
CA CYS A 374 3.67 14.46 2.34
C CYS A 374 3.28 15.91 2.00
N LEU A 375 2.82 16.18 0.78
CA LEU A 375 2.40 17.52 0.37
C LEU A 375 1.18 18.01 1.17
N ILE A 376 0.21 17.15 1.45
CA ILE A 376 -0.96 17.48 2.27
C ILE A 376 -0.52 17.90 3.68
N PHE A 377 0.35 17.13 4.32
CA PHE A 377 0.84 17.46 5.66
C PHE A 377 1.75 18.71 5.69
N LEU A 378 2.59 18.90 4.66
CA LEU A 378 3.41 20.12 4.54
C LEU A 378 2.55 21.38 4.40
N ASP A 379 1.50 21.34 3.58
CA ASP A 379 0.58 22.46 3.42
C ASP A 379 -0.18 22.75 4.73
N LEU A 380 -0.64 21.69 5.43
CA LEU A 380 -1.29 21.84 6.73
C LEU A 380 -0.36 22.42 7.79
N GLY A 381 0.89 21.96 7.85
CA GLY A 381 1.89 22.45 8.79
C GLY A 381 2.21 23.93 8.57
N LYS A 382 2.47 24.32 7.31
CA LYS A 382 2.69 25.73 6.96
C LYS A 382 1.50 26.62 7.32
N PHE A 383 0.28 26.16 7.05
CA PHE A 383 -0.91 26.90 7.42
C PHE A 383 -1.06 27.08 8.94
N LEU A 384 -0.69 26.05 9.73
CA LEU A 384 -0.67 26.17 11.18
C LEU A 384 0.38 27.22 11.62
N GLU A 385 1.58 27.19 11.06
CA GLU A 385 2.60 28.22 11.34
C GLU A 385 2.12 29.63 11.00
N GLU A 386 1.53 29.83 9.82
CA GLU A 386 0.98 31.12 9.36
C GLU A 386 -0.10 31.67 10.30
N GLN A 387 -0.89 30.80 10.94
CA GLN A 387 -1.93 31.24 11.88
C GLN A 387 -1.34 31.76 13.19
N ILE A 388 -0.22 31.19 13.60
CA ILE A 388 0.47 31.43 14.87
C ILE A 388 1.39 32.64 14.75
N ASP A 389 2.13 32.76 13.66
CA ASP A 389 3.05 33.87 13.45
C ASP A 389 2.37 35.06 12.74
N PRO A 390 2.16 36.20 13.43
CA PRO A 390 1.59 37.39 12.81
C PRO A 390 2.49 38.03 11.74
N GLN A 391 3.80 37.76 11.73
CA GLN A 391 4.73 38.31 10.73
C GLN A 391 4.53 37.65 9.36
N LEU A 392 4.24 36.34 9.32
CA LEU A 392 3.96 35.60 8.09
C LEU A 392 2.65 36.06 7.40
N LYS A 393 1.68 36.61 8.16
CA LYS A 393 0.44 37.17 7.61
C LYS A 393 0.65 38.45 6.78
N GLY A 394 1.75 39.18 6.99
CA GLY A 394 2.04 40.45 6.31
C GLY A 394 2.65 40.28 4.91
N ALA A 395 3.44 39.23 4.70
CA ALA A 395 4.25 39.05 3.48
C ALA A 395 3.46 38.59 2.23
N LEU A 396 2.23 38.08 2.39
CA LEU A 396 1.36 37.64 1.30
C LEU A 396 0.21 38.61 1.00
N LYS A 397 0.14 39.74 1.71
CA LYS A 397 -0.79 40.85 1.44
C LYS A 397 -0.15 41.98 0.62
N GLN A 398 1.11 41.84 0.25
CA GLN A 398 1.80 42.60 -0.79
C GLN A 398 1.99 41.68 -2.00
#